data_AF-A0A7S0I8I5-F1
#
_entry.id   AF-A0A7S0I8I5-F1
#
_cell.length_a   1.000
_cell.length_b   1.000
_cell.length_c   1.000
_cell.angle_alpha   90.00
_cell.angle_beta   90.00
_cell.angle_gamma   90.00
#
_symmetry.space_group_name_H-M   'P 1'
#
loop_
_entity.id
_entity.type
_entity.pdbx_description
1 polymer ?
#
loop_
_entity_poly.entity_id
_entity_poly.type
_entity_poly.pdbx_seq_one_letter_code
_entity_poly.pdbx_strand_id
1 'polypeptide(L)'
;EVRRGCDDLVELIRGTTPEAEPGSLMPLPTIDDEAIAEFKAHFARLMYSAVLHSTRKSFDVLKQKIASKASGGFLFIERPLFDVDVELSVPYVQMSPSLDDVQRAVNGVAKKMLNASRSIKRWGNTDLNGDEENQPGVDYDN
;
A
#
# COMPACT_ATOMS: atom_id res chain seq x y z
N GLU A 1 -5.59 -6.13 11.12
CA GLU A 1 -5.36 -7.58 11.16
C GLU A 1 -3.91 -7.92 11.49
N VAL A 2 -2.92 -7.46 10.73
CA VAL A 2 -1.47 -7.70 11.00
C VAL A 2 -1.07 -7.40 12.45
N ARG A 3 -1.51 -6.24 12.98
CA ARG A 3 -1.28 -5.87 14.39
C ARG A 3 -1.75 -6.94 15.37
N ARG A 4 -3.00 -7.38 15.20
CA ARG A 4 -3.62 -8.36 16.07
C ARG A 4 -2.89 -9.70 15.97
N GLY A 5 -2.53 -10.13 14.77
CA GLY A 5 -1.75 -11.35 14.57
C GLY A 5 -0.38 -11.31 15.26
N CYS A 6 0.29 -10.15 15.27
CA CYS A 6 1.55 -9.98 16.01
C CYS A 6 1.33 -10.04 17.53
N ASP A 7 0.24 -9.46 18.03
CA ASP A 7 -0.12 -9.50 19.46
C ASP A 7 -0.46 -10.94 19.90
N ASP A 8 -1.29 -11.66 19.11
CA ASP A 8 -1.67 -13.05 19.37
C ASP A 8 -0.44 -13.99 19.33
N LEU A 9 0.52 -13.74 18.43
CA LEU A 9 1.76 -14.52 18.32
C LEU A 9 2.65 -14.30 19.56
N VAL A 10 2.78 -13.06 20.02
CA VAL A 10 3.52 -12.76 21.27
C VAL A 10 2.85 -13.43 22.47
N GLU A 11 1.52 -13.43 22.55
CA GLU A 11 0.77 -14.11 23.60
C GLU A 11 0.98 -15.63 23.55
N LEU A 12 0.94 -16.24 22.35
CA LEU A 12 1.19 -17.66 22.17
C LEU A 12 2.60 -18.05 22.62
N ILE A 13 3.64 -17.31 22.23
CA ILE A 13 5.03 -17.60 22.62
C ILE A 13 5.17 -17.50 24.15
N ARG A 14 4.57 -16.48 24.79
CA ARG A 14 4.55 -16.35 26.25
C ARG A 14 3.85 -17.54 26.92
N GLY A 15 2.74 -18.03 26.35
CA GLY A 15 1.98 -19.14 26.91
C GLY A 15 2.56 -20.55 26.65
N THR A 16 3.41 -20.71 25.64
CA THR A 16 4.05 -22.00 25.28
C THR A 16 5.46 -22.15 25.82
N THR A 17 6.03 -21.10 26.42
CA THR A 17 7.32 -21.19 27.10
C THR A 17 7.16 -22.12 28.31
N PRO A 18 7.83 -23.29 28.34
CA PRO A 18 7.62 -24.25 29.42
C PRO A 18 8.04 -23.63 30.76
N GLU A 19 7.13 -23.67 31.75
CA GLU A 19 7.51 -23.37 33.13
C GLU A 19 8.63 -24.32 33.56
N ALA A 20 9.68 -23.78 34.18
CA ALA A 20 10.85 -24.57 34.54
C ALA A 20 10.49 -25.66 35.56
N GLU A 21 10.80 -26.91 35.22
CA GLU A 21 10.92 -27.99 36.19
C GLU A 21 11.89 -27.55 37.31
N PRO A 22 11.51 -27.68 38.59
CA PRO A 22 12.35 -27.25 39.70
C PRO A 22 13.61 -28.13 39.79
N GLY A 23 14.73 -27.67 39.20
CA GLY A 23 16.03 -28.36 39.23
C GLY A 23 16.89 -28.24 37.96
N SER A 24 16.42 -27.61 36.88
CA SER A 24 17.22 -27.46 35.66
C SER A 24 18.30 -26.37 35.81
N LEU A 25 19.56 -26.73 35.48
CA LEU A 25 20.73 -25.83 35.46
C LEU A 25 20.79 -24.92 34.21
N MET A 26 19.83 -25.01 33.29
CA MET A 26 19.82 -24.23 32.06
C MET A 26 19.06 -22.91 32.27
N PRO A 27 19.58 -21.75 31.84
CA PRO A 27 18.82 -20.50 31.86
C PRO A 27 17.53 -20.68 31.05
N LEU A 28 16.39 -20.34 31.64
CA LEU A 28 15.12 -20.29 30.89
C LEU A 28 15.28 -19.37 29.68
N PRO A 29 14.70 -19.71 28.51
CA PRO A 29 14.58 -18.76 27.42
C PRO A 29 13.64 -17.63 27.88
N THR A 30 14.20 -16.55 28.41
CA THR A 30 13.46 -15.34 28.73
C THR A 30 13.29 -14.53 27.46
N ILE A 31 12.04 -14.29 27.07
CA ILE A 31 11.74 -13.43 25.93
C ILE A 31 11.98 -11.99 26.37
N ASP A 32 12.92 -11.33 25.71
CA ASP A 32 13.18 -9.92 25.96
C ASP A 32 12.03 -9.05 25.42
N ASP A 33 11.55 -8.12 26.23
CA ASP A 33 10.54 -7.15 25.84
C ASP A 33 11.08 -6.23 24.73
N GLU A 34 12.40 -5.99 24.68
CA GLU A 34 13.05 -5.24 23.62
C GLU A 34 12.97 -5.96 22.26
N ALA A 35 13.19 -7.27 22.24
CA ALA A 35 13.04 -8.08 21.02
C ALA A 35 11.60 -8.11 20.51
N ILE A 36 10.61 -8.12 21.42
CA ILE A 36 9.19 -8.02 21.04
C ILE A 36 8.89 -6.65 20.42
N ALA A 37 9.44 -5.57 20.98
CA ALA A 37 9.27 -4.22 20.44
C ALA A 37 9.89 -4.10 19.04
N GLU A 38 11.09 -4.64 18.83
CA GLU A 38 11.76 -4.68 17.52
C GLU A 38 10.94 -5.48 16.50
N PHE A 39 10.44 -6.66 16.88
CA PHE A 39 9.57 -7.48 16.05
C PHE A 39 8.32 -6.71 15.60
N LYS A 40 7.61 -6.07 16.54
CA LYS A 40 6.41 -5.28 16.20
C LYS A 40 6.74 -4.07 15.32
N ALA A 41 7.87 -3.42 15.55
CA ALA A 41 8.33 -2.29 14.74
C ALA A 41 8.66 -2.72 13.29
N HIS A 42 9.28 -3.88 13.11
CA HIS A 42 9.58 -4.45 11.79
C HIS A 42 8.31 -4.65 10.96
N PHE A 43 7.29 -5.32 11.52
CA PHE A 43 6.03 -5.54 10.81
C PHE A 43 5.23 -4.26 10.60
N ALA A 44 5.33 -3.28 11.50
CA ALA A 44 4.73 -1.97 11.30
C ALA A 44 5.34 -1.24 10.08
N ARG A 45 6.67 -1.31 9.90
CA ARG A 45 7.37 -0.75 8.72
C ARG A 45 7.00 -1.51 7.44
N LEU A 46 6.99 -2.84 7.48
CA LEU A 46 6.64 -3.68 6.34
C LEU A 46 5.21 -3.40 5.85
N MET A 47 4.25 -3.26 6.78
CA MET A 47 2.87 -2.91 6.45
C MET A 47 2.77 -1.54 5.76
N TYR A 48 3.50 -0.54 6.25
CA TYR A 48 3.53 0.78 5.64
C TYR A 48 4.12 0.73 4.21
N SER A 49 5.25 0.04 4.03
CA SER A 49 5.87 -0.15 2.71
C SER A 49 4.92 -0.83 1.73
N ALA A 50 4.27 -1.91 2.15
CA ALA A 50 3.33 -2.66 1.31
C ALA A 50 2.14 -1.78 0.87
N VAL A 51 1.60 -0.95 1.77
CA VAL A 51 0.53 -0.01 1.44
C VAL A 51 1.01 1.03 0.45
N LEU A 52 2.17 1.67 0.71
CA LEU A 52 2.75 2.68 -0.19
C LEU A 52 3.01 2.11 -1.59
N HIS A 53 3.61 0.92 -1.66
CA HIS A 53 3.88 0.22 -2.91
C HIS A 53 2.59 -0.13 -3.64
N SER A 54 1.57 -0.63 -2.94
CA SER A 54 0.24 -0.92 -3.51
C SER A 54 -0.43 0.34 -4.09
N THR A 55 -0.37 1.46 -3.37
CA THR A 55 -0.89 2.75 -3.84
C THR A 55 -0.14 3.23 -5.08
N ARG A 56 1.20 3.19 -5.06
CA ARG A 56 2.04 3.56 -6.20
C ARG A 56 1.72 2.72 -7.44
N LYS A 57 1.65 1.40 -7.28
CA LYS A 57 1.30 0.46 -8.35
C LYS A 57 -0.10 0.74 -8.92
N SER A 58 -1.06 1.11 -8.07
CA SER A 58 -2.40 1.51 -8.51
C SER A 58 -2.37 2.77 -9.40
N PHE A 59 -1.53 3.75 -9.05
CA PHE A 59 -1.30 4.94 -9.87
C PHE A 59 -0.59 4.63 -11.18
N ASP A 60 0.39 3.74 -11.18
CA ASP A 60 1.10 3.34 -12.40
C ASP A 60 0.16 2.65 -13.39
N VAL A 61 -0.72 1.77 -12.91
CA VAL A 61 -1.76 1.13 -13.75
C VAL A 61 -2.76 2.16 -14.27
N LEU A 62 -3.22 3.09 -13.42
CA LEU A 62 -4.13 4.16 -13.83
C LEU A 62 -3.48 5.04 -14.93
N LYS A 63 -2.20 5.40 -14.75
CA LYS A 63 -1.43 6.17 -15.72
C LYS A 63 -1.24 5.42 -17.04
N GLN A 64 -0.91 4.13 -17.00
CA GLN A 64 -0.75 3.31 -18.21
C GLN A 64 -2.04 3.25 -19.03
N LYS A 65 -3.20 3.06 -18.36
CA LYS A 65 -4.49 2.96 -19.04
C LYS A 65 -5.02 4.29 -19.59
N ILE A 66 -4.61 5.43 -19.03
CA ILE A 66 -5.00 6.77 -19.52
C ILE A 66 -4.04 7.25 -20.61
N ALA A 67 -2.74 7.00 -20.45
CA ALA A 67 -1.72 7.48 -21.37
C ALA A 67 -1.56 6.63 -22.65
N SER A 68 -2.48 5.67 -22.88
CA SER A 68 -2.63 4.79 -24.04
C SER A 68 -1.41 4.79 -24.97
N LYS A 69 -0.31 4.16 -24.55
CA LYS A 69 0.83 3.98 -25.45
C LYS A 69 0.43 2.93 -26.48
N ALA A 70 -0.12 3.37 -27.60
CA ALA A 70 -0.43 2.57 -28.78
C ALA A 70 0.85 2.02 -29.46
N SER A 71 1.68 1.30 -28.71
CA SER A 71 2.95 0.73 -29.18
C SER A 71 2.84 -0.76 -29.54
N GLY A 72 1.70 -1.40 -29.28
CA GLY A 72 1.40 -2.73 -29.77
C GLY A 72 0.61 -2.65 -31.06
N GLY A 73 1.04 -3.36 -32.11
CA GLY A 73 0.25 -3.52 -33.33
C GLY A 73 -1.18 -3.99 -33.03
N PHE A 74 -2.08 -3.79 -34.00
CA PHE A 74 -3.53 -4.05 -33.98
C PHE A 74 -4.04 -5.30 -33.22
N LEU A 75 -3.18 -6.29 -32.95
CA LEU A 75 -3.50 -7.53 -32.22
C LEU A 75 -3.61 -7.39 -30.69
N PHE A 76 -3.20 -6.27 -30.08
CA PHE A 76 -3.24 -6.10 -28.61
C PHE A 76 -3.78 -4.71 -28.19
N ILE A 77 -4.92 -4.31 -28.75
CA ILE A 77 -5.65 -3.13 -28.26
C ILE A 77 -6.27 -3.48 -26.91
N GLU A 78 -5.68 -2.97 -25.83
CA GLU A 78 -6.26 -3.07 -24.48
C GLU A 78 -7.61 -2.33 -24.45
N ARG A 79 -8.60 -2.88 -23.73
CA ARG A 79 -9.95 -2.30 -23.63
C ARG A 79 -9.87 -0.86 -23.07
N PRO A 80 -10.42 0.15 -23.77
CA PRO A 80 -10.39 1.53 -23.31
C PRO A 80 -11.20 1.71 -22.01
N LEU A 81 -10.76 2.65 -21.17
CA LEU A 81 -11.43 2.97 -19.89
C LEU A 81 -12.67 3.84 -20.07
N PHE A 82 -12.65 4.74 -21.04
CA PHE A 82 -13.73 5.67 -21.32
C PHE A 82 -14.28 5.37 -22.71
N ASP A 83 -15.60 5.29 -22.79
CA ASP A 83 -16.33 5.34 -24.05
C ASP A 83 -16.80 6.78 -24.24
N VAL A 84 -16.51 7.36 -25.40
CA VAL A 84 -16.76 8.78 -25.67
C VAL A 84 -17.45 8.90 -27.01
N ASP A 85 -18.69 9.37 -26.98
CA ASP A 85 -19.47 9.67 -28.16
C ASP A 85 -19.10 11.04 -28.70
N VAL A 86 -18.84 11.11 -30.01
CA VAL A 86 -18.52 12.36 -30.70
C VAL A 86 -19.71 12.72 -31.59
N GLU A 87 -20.34 13.85 -31.29
CA GLU A 87 -21.51 14.35 -32.01
C GLU A 87 -21.21 15.68 -32.69
N LEU A 88 -21.82 15.89 -33.87
CA LEU A 88 -21.70 17.14 -34.61
C LEU A 88 -22.84 18.09 -34.23
N SER A 89 -22.56 19.09 -33.39
CA SER A 89 -23.49 20.18 -33.10
C SER A 89 -23.06 21.44 -33.86
N VAL A 90 -23.64 21.70 -35.04
CA VAL A 90 -23.18 22.79 -35.92
C VAL A 90 -23.03 24.12 -35.14
N PRO A 91 -21.86 24.82 -35.22
CA PRO A 91 -20.69 24.54 -36.06
C PRO A 91 -19.56 23.73 -35.38
N TYR A 92 -19.74 23.25 -34.15
CA TYR A 92 -18.69 22.64 -33.34
C TYR A 92 -18.88 21.13 -33.14
N VAL A 93 -17.78 20.42 -32.95
CA VAL A 93 -17.78 19.02 -32.52
C VAL A 93 -17.93 18.99 -31.00
N GLN A 94 -18.90 18.23 -30.49
CA GLN A 94 -19.08 17.99 -29.06
C GLN A 94 -18.74 16.55 -28.71
N MET A 95 -18.22 16.34 -27.49
CA MET A 95 -17.93 15.03 -26.91
C MET A 95 -18.83 14.81 -25.70
N SER A 96 -19.46 13.64 -25.64
CA SER A 96 -20.24 13.19 -24.49
C SER A 96 -19.66 11.86 -23.99
N PRO A 97 -19.00 11.82 -22.82
CA PRO A 97 -18.70 12.91 -21.90
C PRO A 97 -17.63 13.89 -22.42
N SER A 98 -17.61 15.11 -21.86
CA SER A 98 -16.56 16.09 -22.18
C SER A 98 -15.19 15.66 -21.65
N LEU A 99 -14.10 16.18 -22.23
CA LEU A 99 -12.74 15.93 -21.74
C LEU A 99 -12.55 16.41 -20.28
N ASP A 100 -13.22 17.50 -19.91
CA ASP A 100 -13.20 18.00 -18.53
C ASP A 100 -13.84 17.00 -17.56
N ASP A 101 -14.93 16.34 -17.98
CA ASP A 101 -15.60 15.34 -17.16
C ASP A 101 -14.77 14.06 -17.03
N VAL A 102 -14.10 13.64 -18.11
CA VAL A 102 -13.10 12.55 -18.06
C VAL A 102 -11.98 12.90 -17.07
N GLN A 103 -11.41 14.11 -17.17
CA GLN A 103 -10.34 14.55 -16.26
C GLN A 103 -10.82 14.66 -14.80
N ARG A 104 -12.04 15.13 -14.57
CA ARG A 104 -12.67 15.15 -13.23
C ARG A 104 -12.86 13.74 -12.67
N ALA A 105 -13.30 12.78 -13.49
CA ALA A 105 -13.45 11.39 -13.08
C ALA A 105 -12.10 10.79 -12.66
N VAL A 106 -11.06 10.97 -13.48
CA VAL A 106 -9.69 10.53 -13.18
C VAL A 106 -9.19 11.14 -11.87
N ASN A 107 -9.33 12.46 -11.71
CA ASN A 107 -8.92 13.15 -10.50
C ASN A 107 -9.71 12.69 -9.26
N GLY A 108 -11.00 12.37 -9.45
CA GLY A 108 -11.85 11.82 -8.40
C GLY A 108 -11.37 10.45 -7.92
N VAL A 109 -11.01 9.56 -8.85
CA VAL A 109 -10.44 8.24 -8.54
C VAL A 109 -9.08 8.37 -7.84
N ALA A 110 -8.18 9.21 -8.36
CA ALA A 110 -6.88 9.48 -7.74
C ALA A 110 -7.02 9.96 -6.29
N LYS A 111 -7.92 10.92 -6.03
CA LYS A 111 -8.20 11.42 -4.67
C LYS A 111 -8.74 10.33 -3.76
N LYS A 112 -9.66 9.48 -4.25
CA LYS A 112 -10.20 8.34 -3.48
C LYS A 112 -9.11 7.33 -3.13
N MET A 113 -8.21 7.00 -4.06
CA MET A 113 -7.06 6.11 -3.81
C MET A 113 -6.14 6.68 -2.72
N LEU A 114 -5.81 7.97 -2.78
CA LEU A 114 -4.99 8.62 -1.74
C LEU A 114 -5.69 8.65 -0.39
N ASN A 115 -6.99 8.97 -0.37
CA ASN A 115 -7.76 8.98 0.88
C ASN A 115 -7.85 7.59 1.51
N ALA A 116 -8.03 6.55 0.71
CA ALA A 116 -8.01 5.16 1.16
C ALA A 116 -6.63 4.74 1.70
N SER A 117 -5.55 5.25 1.11
CA SER A 117 -4.19 4.97 1.58
C SER A 117 -3.87 5.73 2.87
N ARG A 118 -4.32 6.99 2.98
CA ARG A 118 -4.12 7.86 4.14
C ARG A 118 -4.90 7.39 5.38
N SER A 119 -6.04 6.73 5.20
CA SER A 119 -6.83 6.21 6.33
C SER A 119 -6.12 5.09 7.08
N ILE A 120 -5.11 4.46 6.46
CA ILE A 120 -4.30 3.42 7.08
C ILE A 120 -3.28 4.10 8.01
N LYS A 121 -3.58 4.11 9.31
CA LYS A 121 -2.66 4.60 10.34
C LYS A 121 -1.57 3.55 10.60
N ARG A 122 -0.31 3.98 10.63
CA ARG A 122 0.81 3.15 11.08
C ARG A 122 0.56 2.71 12.53
N TRP A 123 0.93 1.47 12.84
CA TRP A 123 0.92 0.96 14.20
C TRP A 123 2.18 1.43 14.94
N GLY A 124 2.00 2.07 16.10
CA GLY A 124 3.08 2.63 16.93
C GLY A 124 3.14 4.15 16.86
N ASN A 125 3.62 4.79 17.93
CA ASN A 125 3.84 6.23 17.94
C ASN A 125 5.10 6.55 17.13
N THR A 126 4.93 7.32 16.07
CA THR A 126 5.59 8.62 15.86
C THR A 126 5.24 9.10 14.46
N ASP A 127 4.81 10.35 14.39
CA ASP A 127 4.61 11.10 13.17
C ASP A 127 5.86 11.01 12.27
N LEU A 128 5.79 10.24 11.19
CA LEU A 128 6.76 10.34 10.09
C LEU A 128 6.42 11.52 9.16
N ASN A 129 6.04 12.65 9.75
CA ASN A 129 6.37 13.92 9.11
C ASN A 129 7.79 14.37 9.46
N GLY A 130 8.52 13.59 10.28
CA GLY A 130 9.93 13.80 10.60
C GLY A 130 10.79 12.58 10.28
N ASP A 131 11.66 12.73 9.28
CA ASP A 131 13.10 12.40 9.39
C ASP A 131 13.54 10.99 9.85
N GLU A 132 13.03 9.93 9.23
CA GLU A 132 13.96 8.84 8.88
C GLU A 132 14.41 9.11 7.45
N GLU A 133 15.64 9.61 7.33
CA GLU A 133 16.34 9.85 6.07
C GLU A 133 16.01 8.70 5.11
N ASN A 134 15.30 9.03 4.03
CA ASN A 134 15.16 8.14 2.89
C ASN A 134 16.58 7.89 2.40
N GLN A 135 17.23 6.82 2.90
CA GLN A 135 18.52 6.39 2.39
C GLN A 135 18.28 6.00 0.93
N PRO A 136 18.74 6.82 -0.02
CA PRO A 136 18.52 6.52 -1.42
C PRO A 136 19.37 5.29 -1.74
N GLY A 137 18.72 4.15 -1.96
CA GLY A 137 19.39 2.89 -2.28
C GLY A 137 18.93 1.66 -1.50
N VAL A 138 18.07 1.81 -0.47
CA VAL A 138 17.43 0.66 0.16
C VAL A 138 16.24 0.23 -0.70
N ASP A 139 16.48 -0.78 -1.53
CA ASP A 139 15.42 -1.49 -2.23
C ASP A 139 14.63 -2.31 -1.21
N TYR A 140 13.45 -1.82 -0.85
CA TYR A 140 12.54 -2.49 0.08
C TYR A 140 11.77 -3.66 -0.56
N ASP A 141 12.01 -3.92 -1.87
CA ASP A 141 11.34 -4.95 -2.66
C ASP A 141 12.24 -6.18 -2.95
N ASN A 142 13.35 -6.36 -2.22
CA ASN A 142 14.08 -7.64 -2.16
C ASN A 142 13.72 -8.46 -0.91
#